data_AF-A0A8C9SUQ9-F1
#
_entry.id   AF-A0A8C9SUQ9-F1
#
_cell.length_a   1.000
_cell.length_b   1.000
_cell.length_c   1.000
_cell.angle_alpha   90.00
_cell.angle_beta   90.00
_cell.angle_gamma   90.00
#
_symmetry.space_group_name_H-M   'P 1'
#
loop_
_entity.id
_entity.type
_entity.pdbx_description
1 polymer ?
#
loop_
_entity_poly.entity_id
_entity_poly.type
_entity_poly.pdbx_seq_one_letter_code
_entity_poly.pdbx_strand_id
1 'polypeptide(L)'
;MWSQCAPAQTQSSQHREDELFYTRCRAAYLSVFKSSLTDITSKEQLCVVLQQAGRNPSQQAINNYWTPRTTKLNFDDFCEILKKESETDESELLKTFGKMDPRGSGCISHGDLCRVLTSRGEKMSPEELNGIFSLREVNSDGKLDYIKFCRLLVATVEQCQAAAVERLEADARQKWQNFGSQSEGSPKRSVPQTCPPVPEIPQKSETDTRPSSRPSSARTRRSSVSNAVTVGGSSAKSSRLVEPKSLQDWHCSSLKGCFFLEEDGGIVSLQYRLRVPQATSVFLTIQPLNLSQADGKGRLACLTRSRCPDSHLHLLKPRENIHALHPPALWLTKAAVDRQKFGWKGELSAGTYYILPFTTGCRLKGQRKPVAKVAQLVYRGESGELVLTKEFRAALSDIFEIIDLDGNGLLSLEEYNFFEQRTSGEKCDEDAWAICRENFDTKRNELTRQGFMELNLMEANDREGDPSDLWVTLESMGYNRALEMVEACPFTVSVYTEAFKPTLQPVSLESGHKILNTALCQSVIAKGEARPIKGHQAVVVYTYRSEARISSVISNKSNQKVIVHVNNEQSKNCTSSRGMNVFAVEVPARTKMVCQHIMPTNEKQEWSYSCVESIVM
;
A
#
# COMPACT_ATOMS: atom_id res chain seq x y z
N MET A 1 -7.55 -48.03 -9.77
CA MET A 1 -8.40 -47.38 -8.75
C MET A 1 -8.26 -45.88 -8.96
N TRP A 2 -9.36 -45.23 -9.34
CA TRP A 2 -9.42 -43.81 -9.69
C TRP A 2 -9.17 -42.91 -8.47
N SER A 3 -8.24 -41.97 -8.56
CA SER A 3 -8.14 -40.84 -7.62
C SER A 3 -8.60 -39.57 -8.32
N GLN A 4 -9.70 -39.02 -7.81
CA GLN A 4 -10.47 -37.91 -8.34
C GLN A 4 -9.70 -36.58 -8.26
N CYS A 5 -9.67 -35.85 -9.38
CA CYS A 5 -9.45 -34.41 -9.40
C CYS A 5 -10.64 -33.71 -8.73
N ALA A 6 -10.40 -32.77 -7.82
CA ALA A 6 -11.43 -31.85 -7.35
C ALA A 6 -11.84 -30.89 -8.49
N PRO A 7 -13.14 -30.58 -8.69
CA PRO A 7 -13.59 -29.79 -9.83
C PRO A 7 -13.40 -28.27 -9.61
N ALA A 8 -13.09 -27.55 -10.70
CA ALA A 8 -12.86 -26.09 -10.73
C ALA A 8 -14.03 -25.21 -10.22
N GLN A 9 -15.20 -25.80 -9.94
CA GLN A 9 -16.38 -25.10 -9.42
C GLN A 9 -16.20 -24.63 -7.97
N THR A 10 -15.48 -25.36 -7.12
CA THR A 10 -15.31 -25.01 -5.70
C THR A 10 -14.36 -23.82 -5.46
N GLN A 11 -13.44 -23.54 -6.40
CA GLN A 11 -12.53 -22.39 -6.33
C GLN A 11 -13.20 -21.09 -6.80
N SER A 12 -13.99 -21.15 -7.88
CA SER A 12 -14.78 -20.01 -8.38
C SER A 12 -15.84 -19.58 -7.37
N SER A 13 -16.38 -20.55 -6.65
CA SER A 13 -17.40 -20.32 -5.67
C SER A 13 -16.77 -19.55 -4.50
N GLN A 14 -15.63 -20.03 -3.96
CA GLN A 14 -14.95 -19.40 -2.82
C GLN A 14 -14.42 -18.00 -3.04
N HIS A 15 -13.89 -17.73 -4.23
CA HIS A 15 -13.51 -16.39 -4.63
C HIS A 15 -14.68 -15.38 -4.52
N ARG A 16 -15.92 -15.84 -4.75
CA ARG A 16 -17.11 -14.99 -4.72
C ARG A 16 -17.60 -14.67 -3.31
N GLU A 17 -17.44 -15.56 -2.32
CA GLU A 17 -17.72 -15.20 -0.90
C GLU A 17 -16.62 -14.31 -0.35
N ASP A 18 -15.36 -14.58 -0.71
CA ASP A 18 -14.26 -13.71 -0.31
C ASP A 18 -14.50 -12.29 -0.85
N GLU A 19 -14.87 -12.15 -2.13
CA GLU A 19 -15.20 -10.86 -2.74
C GLU A 19 -16.41 -10.18 -2.08
N LEU A 20 -17.47 -10.93 -1.76
CA LEU A 20 -18.64 -10.40 -1.02
C LEU A 20 -18.29 -10.02 0.42
N PHE A 21 -17.44 -10.79 1.09
CA PHE A 21 -16.93 -10.51 2.42
C PHE A 21 -16.13 -9.21 2.42
N TYR A 22 -15.16 -9.08 1.51
CA TYR A 22 -14.39 -7.85 1.34
C TYR A 22 -15.26 -6.65 0.98
N THR A 23 -16.31 -6.84 0.17
CA THR A 23 -17.28 -5.79 -0.16
C THR A 23 -18.06 -5.34 1.08
N ARG A 24 -18.49 -6.27 1.94
CA ARG A 24 -19.18 -5.94 3.21
C ARG A 24 -18.23 -5.28 4.21
N CYS A 25 -17.01 -5.80 4.36
CA CYS A 25 -15.95 -5.19 5.16
C CYS A 25 -15.72 -3.75 4.72
N ARG A 26 -15.61 -3.55 3.41
CA ARG A 26 -15.38 -2.23 2.80
C ARG A 26 -16.56 -1.30 3.01
N ALA A 27 -17.80 -1.74 2.83
CA ALA A 27 -18.99 -0.93 3.11
C ALA A 27 -19.05 -0.47 4.57
N ALA A 28 -18.79 -1.38 5.51
CA ALA A 28 -18.74 -1.06 6.93
C ALA A 28 -17.56 -0.13 7.27
N TYR A 29 -16.39 -0.37 6.69
CA TYR A 29 -15.22 0.49 6.88
C TYR A 29 -15.48 1.89 6.35
N LEU A 30 -16.04 2.00 5.15
CA LEU A 30 -16.34 3.27 4.50
C LEU A 30 -17.55 4.01 5.11
N SER A 31 -18.36 3.33 5.92
CA SER A 31 -19.39 4.00 6.72
C SER A 31 -18.83 4.83 7.88
N VAL A 32 -17.58 4.55 8.28
CA VAL A 32 -16.87 5.25 9.36
C VAL A 32 -15.70 6.07 8.83
N PHE A 33 -15.01 5.57 7.80
CA PHE A 33 -13.86 6.19 7.14
C PHE A 33 -14.19 6.58 5.71
N LYS A 34 -13.48 7.55 5.14
CA LYS A 34 -13.74 8.00 3.77
C LYS A 34 -12.95 7.24 2.71
N SER A 35 -11.91 6.52 3.14
CA SER A 35 -11.03 5.74 2.28
C SER A 35 -10.60 4.47 3.01
N SER A 36 -10.43 3.40 2.23
CA SER A 36 -9.85 2.15 2.72
C SER A 36 -8.37 2.28 3.13
N LEU A 37 -7.72 3.40 2.76
CA LEU A 37 -6.34 3.73 3.14
C LEU A 37 -6.24 4.47 4.49
N THR A 38 -7.35 4.90 5.07
CA THR A 38 -7.34 5.61 6.35
C THR A 38 -7.21 4.62 7.50
N ASP A 39 -6.12 4.68 8.27
CA ASP A 39 -5.93 3.80 9.43
C ASP A 39 -6.91 4.09 10.58
N ILE A 40 -7.34 3.03 11.27
CA ILE A 40 -8.02 3.12 12.56
C ILE A 40 -6.99 3.55 13.61
N THR A 41 -7.25 4.62 14.35
CA THR A 41 -6.32 5.22 15.33
C THR A 41 -6.80 5.17 16.77
N SER A 42 -8.04 4.73 17.03
CA SER A 42 -8.59 4.60 18.38
C SER A 42 -9.43 3.35 18.59
N LYS A 43 -9.61 2.97 19.86
CA LYS A 43 -10.46 1.84 20.27
C LYS A 43 -11.92 2.06 19.90
N GLU A 44 -12.36 3.31 20.05
CA GLU A 44 -13.73 3.74 19.76
C GLU A 44 -13.99 3.61 18.27
N GLN A 45 -13.04 4.03 17.41
CA GLN A 45 -13.13 3.84 15.96
C GLN A 45 -13.22 2.36 15.59
N LEU A 46 -12.37 1.49 16.16
CA LEU A 46 -12.44 0.05 15.92
C LEU A 46 -13.81 -0.53 16.31
N CYS A 47 -14.34 -0.13 17.46
CA CYS A 47 -15.64 -0.59 17.95
C CYS A 47 -16.78 -0.20 16.99
N VAL A 48 -16.83 1.08 16.58
CA VAL A 48 -17.86 1.57 15.66
C VAL A 48 -17.79 0.84 14.32
N VAL A 49 -16.60 0.61 13.76
CA VAL A 49 -16.46 -0.06 12.46
C VAL A 49 -16.89 -1.53 12.53
N LEU A 50 -16.55 -2.24 13.61
CA LEU A 50 -17.02 -3.60 13.85
C LEU A 50 -18.55 -3.66 14.00
N GLN A 51 -19.15 -2.66 14.66
CA GLN A 51 -20.61 -2.52 14.77
C GLN A 51 -21.28 -2.28 13.42
N GLN A 52 -20.71 -1.42 12.57
CA GLN A 52 -21.20 -1.19 11.21
C GLN A 52 -21.04 -2.43 10.32
N ALA A 53 -20.07 -3.29 10.62
CA ALA A 53 -19.90 -4.59 9.99
C ALA A 53 -20.81 -5.68 10.58
N GLY A 54 -21.71 -5.32 11.52
CA GLY A 54 -22.67 -6.21 12.15
C GLY A 54 -22.09 -7.17 13.18
N ARG A 55 -20.97 -6.80 13.80
CA ARG A 55 -20.44 -7.45 15.01
C ARG A 55 -20.81 -6.62 16.22
N ASN A 56 -21.01 -7.26 17.37
CA ASN A 56 -21.21 -6.53 18.62
C ASN A 56 -20.13 -6.91 19.64
N PRO A 57 -18.87 -6.45 19.44
CA PRO A 57 -17.74 -6.86 20.27
C PRO A 57 -17.87 -6.24 21.68
N SER A 58 -17.60 -7.06 22.70
CA SER A 58 -17.47 -6.56 24.08
C SER A 58 -16.21 -5.70 24.26
N GLN A 59 -16.15 -4.85 25.28
CA GLN A 59 -14.94 -4.09 25.60
C GLN A 59 -13.73 -5.00 25.84
N GLN A 60 -13.96 -6.20 26.35
CA GLN A 60 -12.90 -7.20 26.52
C GLN A 60 -12.39 -7.72 25.17
N ALA A 61 -13.28 -7.98 24.21
CA ALA A 61 -12.90 -8.37 22.85
C ALA A 61 -12.11 -7.24 22.16
N ILE A 62 -12.59 -5.99 22.25
CA ILE A 62 -11.88 -4.81 21.73
C ILE A 62 -10.49 -4.67 22.35
N ASN A 63 -10.35 -4.90 23.66
CA ASN A 63 -9.04 -4.85 24.34
C ASN A 63 -8.07 -5.97 23.92
N ASN A 64 -8.58 -7.10 23.41
CA ASN A 64 -7.74 -8.17 22.87
C ASN A 64 -7.15 -7.78 21.51
N TYR A 65 -7.91 -7.05 20.69
CA TYR A 65 -7.45 -6.55 19.38
C TYR A 65 -6.64 -5.26 19.51
N TRP A 66 -7.03 -4.37 20.42
CA TRP A 66 -6.38 -3.08 20.66
C TRP A 66 -5.59 -3.07 21.97
N THR A 67 -4.37 -3.60 21.89
CA THR A 67 -3.41 -3.59 23.02
C THR A 67 -2.78 -2.22 23.22
N PRO A 68 -2.19 -1.90 24.40
CA PRO A 68 -1.45 -0.64 24.63
C PRO A 68 -0.24 -0.41 23.71
N ARG A 69 0.16 -1.41 22.91
CA ARG A 69 1.24 -1.31 21.92
C ARG A 69 0.73 -1.00 20.51
N THR A 70 -0.58 -1.05 20.31
CA THR A 70 -1.24 -0.81 19.02
C THR A 70 -1.40 0.69 18.86
N THR A 71 -0.77 1.26 17.83
CA THR A 71 -0.87 2.69 17.52
C THR A 71 -1.82 2.96 16.36
N LYS A 72 -1.93 2.03 15.41
CA LYS A 72 -2.81 2.11 14.25
C LYS A 72 -3.14 0.71 13.71
N LEU A 73 -4.30 0.55 13.06
CA LEU A 73 -4.71 -0.67 12.33
C LEU A 73 -5.19 -0.29 10.93
N ASN A 74 -4.72 -0.99 9.90
CA ASN A 74 -5.15 -0.73 8.52
C ASN A 74 -6.39 -1.57 8.13
N PHE A 75 -6.86 -1.42 6.91
CA PHE A 75 -8.03 -2.16 6.41
C PHE A 75 -7.85 -3.70 6.41
N ASP A 76 -6.64 -4.18 6.12
CA ASP A 76 -6.34 -5.62 6.16
C ASP A 76 -6.41 -6.17 7.59
N ASP A 77 -5.84 -5.44 8.56
CA ASP A 77 -5.93 -5.78 9.98
C ASP A 77 -7.39 -5.82 10.46
N PHE A 78 -8.21 -4.87 10.01
CA PHE A 78 -9.64 -4.86 10.29
C PHE A 78 -10.35 -6.09 9.72
N CYS A 79 -10.09 -6.44 8.45
CA CYS A 79 -10.68 -7.64 7.83
C CYS A 79 -10.32 -8.91 8.61
N GLU A 80 -9.07 -9.02 9.08
CA GLU A 80 -8.61 -10.15 9.89
C GLU A 80 -9.21 -10.18 11.30
N ILE A 81 -9.51 -9.04 11.89
CA ILE A 81 -10.26 -8.95 13.16
C ILE A 81 -11.72 -9.37 12.94
N LEU A 82 -12.34 -8.91 11.85
CA LEU A 82 -13.74 -9.21 11.54
C LEU A 82 -13.97 -10.70 11.28
N LYS A 83 -12.98 -11.40 10.70
CA LYS A 83 -13.00 -12.88 10.54
C LYS A 83 -12.93 -13.63 11.87
N LYS A 84 -12.31 -13.03 12.90
CA LYS A 84 -12.14 -13.64 14.23
C LYS A 84 -13.32 -13.35 15.15
N GLU A 85 -14.01 -12.23 14.94
CA GLU A 85 -15.17 -11.86 15.73
C GLU A 85 -16.42 -12.60 15.26
N SER A 86 -17.12 -13.25 16.19
CA SER A 86 -18.33 -14.01 15.91
C SER A 86 -19.49 -13.11 15.50
N GLU A 87 -20.30 -13.59 14.56
CA GLU A 87 -21.53 -12.91 14.17
C GLU A 87 -22.53 -12.92 15.33
N THR A 88 -23.42 -11.94 15.37
CA THR A 88 -24.47 -11.88 16.38
C THR A 88 -25.60 -12.84 15.99
N ASP A 89 -25.58 -14.08 16.49
CA ASP A 89 -26.58 -15.11 16.20
C ASP A 89 -27.77 -15.05 17.19
N GLU A 90 -29.00 -15.04 16.64
CA GLU A 90 -30.25 -15.13 17.41
C GLU A 90 -30.24 -16.37 18.33
N SER A 91 -29.72 -17.51 17.88
CA SER A 91 -29.70 -18.74 18.67
C SER A 91 -28.82 -18.64 19.91
N GLU A 92 -27.67 -17.98 19.80
CA GLU A 92 -26.75 -17.79 20.93
C GLU A 92 -27.30 -16.78 21.94
N LEU A 93 -27.91 -15.70 21.45
CA LEU A 93 -28.59 -14.71 22.27
C LEU A 93 -29.77 -15.35 23.05
N LEU A 94 -30.64 -16.10 22.36
CA LEU A 94 -31.77 -16.80 22.98
C LEU A 94 -31.32 -17.83 24.03
N LYS A 95 -30.25 -18.58 23.77
CA LYS A 95 -29.66 -19.51 24.75
C LYS A 95 -29.13 -18.79 25.98
N THR A 96 -28.59 -17.58 25.81
CA THR A 96 -28.02 -16.79 26.90
C THR A 96 -29.11 -16.16 27.77
N PHE A 97 -30.16 -15.60 27.17
CA PHE A 97 -31.33 -15.10 27.90
C PHE A 97 -32.18 -16.22 28.51
N GLY A 98 -32.28 -17.38 27.85
CA GLY A 98 -32.96 -18.56 28.38
C GLY A 98 -32.36 -19.10 29.68
N LYS A 99 -31.06 -18.89 29.91
CA LYS A 99 -30.41 -19.20 31.20
C LYS A 99 -30.86 -18.27 32.34
N MET A 100 -31.40 -17.10 32.01
CA MET A 100 -31.89 -16.10 32.98
C MET A 100 -33.38 -16.26 33.28
N ASP A 101 -34.11 -17.02 32.46
CA ASP A 101 -35.53 -17.34 32.61
C ASP A 101 -35.72 -18.84 32.89
N PRO A 102 -35.41 -19.32 34.11
CA PRO A 102 -35.51 -20.73 34.48
C PRO A 102 -36.95 -21.27 34.43
N ARG A 103 -37.95 -20.39 34.29
CA ARG A 103 -39.37 -20.74 34.16
C ARG A 103 -39.84 -20.85 32.70
N GLY A 104 -39.00 -20.48 31.73
CA GLY A 104 -39.33 -20.52 30.30
C GLY A 104 -40.52 -19.64 29.91
N SER A 105 -40.71 -18.53 30.63
CA SER A 105 -41.81 -17.59 30.43
C SER A 105 -41.67 -16.70 29.19
N GLY A 106 -40.47 -16.60 28.61
CA GLY A 106 -40.19 -15.73 27.47
C GLY A 106 -39.97 -14.26 27.84
N CYS A 107 -40.09 -13.90 29.12
CA CYS A 107 -40.00 -12.53 29.61
C CYS A 107 -39.07 -12.40 30.83
N ILE A 108 -38.26 -11.35 30.89
CA ILE A 108 -37.34 -11.05 32.00
C ILE A 108 -37.77 -9.75 32.70
N SER A 109 -37.80 -9.74 34.03
CA SER A 109 -38.15 -8.52 34.78
C SER A 109 -36.99 -7.52 34.79
N HIS A 110 -37.30 -6.23 34.91
CA HIS A 110 -36.29 -5.15 35.04
C HIS A 110 -35.29 -5.44 36.17
N GLY A 111 -35.78 -5.89 37.33
CA GLY A 111 -34.92 -6.23 38.46
C GLY A 111 -34.01 -7.44 38.22
N ASP A 112 -34.45 -8.44 37.45
CA ASP A 112 -33.64 -9.61 37.12
C ASP A 112 -32.57 -9.27 36.07
N LEU A 113 -32.93 -8.50 35.04
CA LEU A 113 -31.99 -8.03 34.03
C LEU A 113 -30.94 -7.10 34.63
N CYS A 114 -31.37 -6.14 35.46
CA CYS A 114 -30.47 -5.23 36.19
C CYS A 114 -29.51 -6.01 37.10
N ARG A 115 -30.00 -7.02 37.83
CA ARG A 115 -29.15 -7.86 38.69
C ARG A 115 -28.08 -8.60 37.89
N VAL A 116 -28.41 -9.16 36.73
CA VAL A 116 -27.45 -9.90 35.89
C VAL A 116 -26.44 -8.96 35.22
N LEU A 117 -26.92 -7.88 34.58
CA LEU A 117 -26.07 -6.92 33.87
C LEU A 117 -25.23 -6.03 34.80
N THR A 118 -25.56 -5.95 36.09
CA THR A 118 -24.74 -5.25 37.10
C THR A 118 -23.75 -6.18 37.82
N SER A 119 -24.02 -7.49 37.87
CA SER A 119 -23.23 -8.47 38.64
C SER A 119 -22.24 -9.32 37.83
N ARG A 120 -22.41 -9.43 36.49
CA ARG A 120 -21.52 -10.21 35.62
C ARG A 120 -21.23 -9.48 34.31
N GLY A 121 -19.95 -9.43 33.92
CA GLY A 121 -19.52 -8.90 32.63
C GLY A 121 -19.41 -7.38 32.57
N GLU A 122 -19.68 -6.82 31.39
CA GLU A 122 -19.65 -5.40 31.11
C GLU A 122 -20.91 -4.72 31.69
N LYS A 123 -20.70 -3.72 32.56
CA LYS A 123 -21.79 -3.10 33.33
C LYS A 123 -22.53 -2.09 32.47
N MET A 124 -23.79 -2.38 32.17
CA MET A 124 -24.70 -1.43 31.52
C MET A 124 -25.15 -0.36 32.51
N SER A 125 -25.23 0.90 32.08
CA SER A 125 -25.70 1.99 32.93
C SER A 125 -27.21 1.88 33.19
N PRO A 126 -27.73 2.39 34.33
CA PRO A 126 -29.16 2.45 34.59
C PRO A 126 -29.94 3.18 33.49
N GLU A 127 -29.33 4.18 32.87
CA GLU A 127 -29.90 4.98 31.78
C GLU A 127 -30.10 4.14 30.51
N GLU A 128 -29.08 3.38 30.10
CA GLU A 128 -29.16 2.46 28.96
C GLU A 128 -30.18 1.34 29.19
N LEU A 129 -30.22 0.80 30.41
CA LEU A 129 -31.16 -0.24 30.78
C LEU A 129 -32.61 0.28 30.76
N ASN A 130 -32.85 1.47 31.28
CA ASN A 130 -34.16 2.13 31.18
C ASN A 130 -34.54 2.45 29.73
N GLY A 131 -33.55 2.77 28.89
CA GLY A 131 -33.73 2.92 27.45
C GLY A 131 -34.31 1.68 26.80
N ILE A 132 -33.80 0.48 27.12
CA ILE A 132 -34.33 -0.79 26.60
C ILE A 132 -35.79 -1.00 27.02
N PHE A 133 -36.15 -0.71 28.27
CA PHE A 133 -37.53 -0.87 28.76
C PHE A 133 -38.49 0.21 28.24
N SER A 134 -37.98 1.31 27.69
CA SER A 134 -38.80 2.34 27.05
C SER A 134 -39.28 1.94 25.64
N LEU A 135 -38.65 0.93 25.03
CA LEU A 135 -39.02 0.39 23.72
C LEU A 135 -40.34 -0.38 23.80
N ARG A 136 -41.40 0.18 23.20
CA ARG A 136 -42.75 -0.39 23.22
C ARG A 136 -42.86 -1.78 22.56
N GLU A 137 -41.93 -2.10 21.67
CA GLU A 137 -41.91 -3.34 20.88
C GLU A 137 -41.48 -4.57 21.70
N VAL A 138 -40.67 -4.34 22.74
CA VAL A 138 -40.07 -5.40 23.57
C VAL A 138 -40.58 -5.38 25.01
N ASN A 139 -41.26 -4.30 25.43
CA ASN A 139 -41.85 -4.20 26.75
C ASN A 139 -43.30 -4.74 26.75
N SER A 140 -43.52 -5.83 27.50
CA SER A 140 -44.84 -6.41 27.77
C SER A 140 -45.09 -6.36 29.27
N ASP A 141 -45.96 -5.45 29.72
CA ASP A 141 -46.36 -5.26 31.12
C ASP A 141 -45.20 -5.02 32.12
N GLY A 142 -44.20 -4.23 31.72
CA GLY A 142 -43.03 -3.92 32.56
C GLY A 142 -41.98 -5.04 32.62
N LYS A 143 -42.11 -6.04 31.74
CA LYS A 143 -41.13 -7.12 31.54
C LYS A 143 -40.59 -7.07 30.11
N LEU A 144 -39.31 -7.40 29.95
CA LEU A 144 -38.64 -7.47 28.66
C LEU A 144 -38.92 -8.82 28.00
N ASP A 145 -39.63 -8.82 26.88
CA ASP A 145 -39.76 -9.96 25.98
C ASP A 145 -38.42 -10.16 25.25
N TYR A 146 -37.58 -11.06 25.75
CA TYR A 146 -36.23 -11.23 25.24
C TYR A 146 -36.21 -11.89 23.86
N ILE A 147 -37.29 -12.59 23.47
CA ILE A 147 -37.42 -13.18 22.13
C ILE A 147 -37.62 -12.06 21.12
N LYS A 148 -38.52 -11.11 21.40
CA LYS A 148 -38.68 -9.90 20.57
C LYS A 148 -37.43 -9.03 20.59
N PHE A 149 -36.75 -8.91 21.73
CA PHE A 149 -35.50 -8.15 21.83
C PHE A 149 -34.36 -8.75 20.98
N CYS A 150 -34.17 -10.07 21.01
CA CYS A 150 -33.15 -10.74 20.18
C CYS A 150 -33.45 -10.53 18.69
N ARG A 151 -34.71 -10.66 18.28
CA ARG A 151 -35.15 -10.39 16.90
C ARG A 151 -34.94 -8.93 16.51
N LEU A 152 -35.25 -7.99 17.40
CA LEU A 152 -35.03 -6.56 17.16
C LEU A 152 -33.54 -6.26 17.00
N LEU A 153 -32.68 -6.86 17.82
CA LEU A 153 -31.23 -6.67 17.74
C LEU A 153 -30.65 -7.23 16.43
N VAL A 154 -31.02 -8.46 16.05
CA VAL A 154 -30.59 -9.07 14.79
C VAL A 154 -31.11 -8.25 13.59
N ALA A 155 -32.38 -7.84 13.62
CA ALA A 155 -32.95 -6.99 12.58
C ALA A 155 -32.24 -5.63 12.50
N THR A 156 -31.84 -5.03 13.63
CA THR A 156 -31.08 -3.78 13.64
C THR A 156 -29.67 -3.96 13.08
N VAL A 157 -29.00 -5.09 13.39
CA VAL A 157 -27.69 -5.43 12.83
C VAL A 157 -27.76 -5.63 11.32
N GLU A 158 -28.77 -6.37 10.84
CA GLU A 158 -29.04 -6.56 9.42
C GLU A 158 -29.35 -5.23 8.73
N GLN A 159 -30.12 -4.34 9.37
CA GLN A 159 -30.42 -3.00 8.88
C GLN A 159 -29.18 -2.11 8.81
N CYS A 160 -28.29 -2.14 9.81
CA CYS A 160 -27.04 -1.39 9.80
C CYS A 160 -26.12 -1.88 8.66
N GLN A 161 -25.98 -3.20 8.49
CA GLN A 161 -25.21 -3.75 7.37
C GLN A 161 -25.83 -3.40 6.02
N ALA A 162 -27.15 -3.54 5.88
CA ALA A 162 -27.86 -3.19 4.66
C ALA A 162 -27.75 -1.69 4.37
N ALA A 163 -27.87 -0.83 5.38
CA ALA A 163 -27.71 0.62 5.24
C ALA A 163 -26.27 1.02 4.92
N ALA A 164 -25.26 0.32 5.45
CA ALA A 164 -23.85 0.57 5.10
C ALA A 164 -23.56 0.19 3.65
N VAL A 165 -24.07 -0.95 3.17
CA VAL A 165 -23.97 -1.36 1.76
C VAL A 165 -24.78 -0.42 0.87
N GLU A 166 -26.02 -0.09 1.25
CA GLU A 166 -26.87 0.84 0.50
C GLU A 166 -26.26 2.24 0.45
N ARG A 167 -25.58 2.70 1.51
CA ARG A 167 -24.81 3.96 1.51
C ARG A 167 -23.59 3.89 0.60
N LEU A 168 -22.83 2.80 0.63
CA LEU A 168 -21.71 2.63 -0.29
C LEU A 168 -22.20 2.68 -1.75
N GLU A 169 -23.31 2.00 -2.03
CA GLU A 169 -23.94 2.03 -3.33
C GLU A 169 -24.63 3.38 -3.62
N ALA A 170 -25.13 4.10 -2.60
CA ALA A 170 -25.78 5.40 -2.75
C ALA A 170 -24.76 6.51 -2.96
N ASP A 171 -23.60 6.47 -2.32
CA ASP A 171 -22.46 7.34 -2.57
C ASP A 171 -21.92 7.08 -3.98
N ALA A 172 -21.87 5.81 -4.41
CA ALA A 172 -21.62 5.46 -5.80
C ALA A 172 -22.72 6.03 -6.72
N ARG A 173 -24.01 5.90 -6.37
CA ARG A 173 -25.15 6.43 -7.14
C ARG A 173 -25.29 7.95 -7.09
N GLN A 174 -24.77 8.63 -6.07
CA GLN A 174 -24.86 10.08 -5.88
C GLN A 174 -23.71 10.75 -6.61
N LYS A 175 -22.51 10.12 -6.61
CA LYS A 175 -21.51 10.36 -7.64
C LYS A 175 -22.17 10.21 -9.02
N TRP A 176 -22.93 9.14 -9.29
CA TRP A 176 -23.67 8.94 -10.55
C TRP A 176 -24.80 9.94 -10.88
N GLN A 177 -25.55 10.47 -9.91
CA GLN A 177 -26.68 11.39 -10.19
C GLN A 177 -26.19 12.83 -10.43
N ASN A 178 -25.08 13.21 -9.80
CA ASN A 178 -24.37 14.46 -10.12
C ASN A 178 -23.75 14.42 -11.53
N PHE A 179 -23.54 13.21 -12.04
CA PHE A 179 -23.14 12.90 -13.41
C PHE A 179 -24.32 12.85 -14.42
N GLY A 180 -25.55 13.20 -14.05
CA GLY A 180 -26.65 13.16 -15.02
C GLY A 180 -27.97 13.68 -14.50
N SER A 181 -28.28 14.95 -14.78
CA SER A 181 -29.65 15.45 -14.71
C SER A 181 -29.99 16.40 -15.86
N GLN A 182 -30.43 15.82 -16.98
CA GLN A 182 -31.62 16.28 -17.73
C GLN A 182 -32.38 15.05 -18.33
N SER A 183 -33.54 14.79 -17.73
CA SER A 183 -34.78 14.16 -18.22
C SER A 183 -34.81 12.78 -18.92
N GLU A 184 -35.51 11.88 -18.21
CA GLU A 184 -36.67 11.05 -18.60
C GLU A 184 -36.58 9.96 -19.69
N GLY A 185 -36.99 8.74 -19.30
CA GLY A 185 -37.49 7.72 -20.21
C GLY A 185 -37.41 6.25 -19.72
N SER A 186 -38.08 5.88 -18.63
CA SER A 186 -38.47 4.47 -18.40
C SER A 186 -39.65 4.09 -19.36
N PRO A 187 -40.09 2.82 -19.57
CA PRO A 187 -39.64 1.51 -19.01
C PRO A 187 -39.59 0.34 -20.05
N LYS A 188 -39.02 -0.84 -19.66
CA LYS A 188 -39.72 -2.17 -19.58
C LYS A 188 -38.79 -3.40 -19.64
N ARG A 189 -38.61 -4.02 -18.47
CA ARG A 189 -39.08 -5.37 -18.07
C ARG A 189 -38.70 -6.60 -18.92
N SER A 190 -37.85 -7.49 -18.36
CA SER A 190 -38.23 -8.86 -17.97
C SER A 190 -37.06 -9.66 -17.35
N VAL A 191 -37.27 -10.15 -16.12
CA VAL A 191 -36.45 -11.14 -15.38
C VAL A 191 -36.86 -12.55 -15.87
N PRO A 192 -36.01 -13.60 -15.86
CA PRO A 192 -35.86 -14.43 -14.65
C PRO A 192 -34.45 -15.03 -14.38
N GLN A 193 -34.14 -15.17 -13.07
CA GLN A 193 -33.50 -16.36 -12.42
C GLN A 193 -31.99 -16.58 -12.66
N THR A 194 -31.11 -16.96 -11.72
CA THR A 194 -31.13 -17.28 -10.28
C THR A 194 -29.65 -17.47 -9.85
N CYS A 195 -29.29 -17.11 -8.61
CA CYS A 195 -28.05 -17.50 -7.91
C CYS A 195 -27.99 -19.03 -7.66
N PRO A 196 -27.08 -19.60 -6.82
CA PRO A 196 -25.72 -19.27 -6.34
C PRO A 196 -24.78 -20.45 -6.78
N PRO A 197 -23.70 -20.94 -6.12
CA PRO A 197 -23.14 -20.60 -4.83
C PRO A 197 -21.61 -20.52 -4.79
N VAL A 198 -21.18 -20.40 -3.55
CA VAL A 198 -19.84 -20.34 -3.05
C VAL A 198 -19.46 -21.74 -2.49
N PRO A 199 -18.61 -21.92 -1.47
CA PRO A 199 -17.16 -22.16 -1.46
C PRO A 199 -16.77 -23.63 -1.20
N GLU A 200 -15.47 -23.87 -0.99
CA GLU A 200 -14.95 -24.27 0.33
C GLU A 200 -14.04 -25.52 0.51
N ILE A 201 -12.88 -25.21 1.11
CA ILE A 201 -12.04 -25.94 2.12
C ILE A 201 -11.26 -27.21 1.71
N PRO A 202 -10.31 -27.72 2.54
CA PRO A 202 -9.63 -27.13 3.71
C PRO A 202 -8.11 -27.34 3.81
N GLN A 203 -7.47 -26.44 4.57
CA GLN A 203 -6.33 -26.78 5.44
C GLN A 203 -6.82 -27.40 6.74
N LYS A 204 -5.98 -28.21 7.39
CA LYS A 204 -5.91 -28.26 8.86
C LYS A 204 -4.50 -28.58 9.32
N SER A 205 -4.01 -27.81 10.29
CA SER A 205 -3.62 -28.26 11.64
C SER A 205 -2.67 -27.20 12.25
N GLU A 206 -3.07 -26.41 13.24
CA GLU A 206 -3.15 -26.71 14.70
C GLU A 206 -1.75 -26.94 15.32
N THR A 207 -1.23 -25.95 16.07
CA THR A 207 -1.29 -25.74 17.55
C THR A 207 -0.39 -26.74 18.33
N ASP A 208 0.24 -26.45 19.47
CA ASP A 208 0.36 -25.26 20.32
C ASP A 208 1.54 -25.42 21.31
N THR A 209 1.93 -24.28 21.92
CA THR A 209 2.51 -24.06 23.28
C THR A 209 3.74 -24.87 23.77
N ARG A 210 4.93 -24.26 23.99
CA ARG A 210 5.50 -23.55 25.20
C ARG A 210 5.74 -24.47 26.44
N PRO A 211 6.75 -24.25 27.34
CA PRO A 211 7.35 -22.95 27.74
C PRO A 211 8.87 -22.93 28.16
N SER A 212 9.28 -21.70 28.56
CA SER A 212 10.23 -21.28 29.62
C SER A 212 11.78 -21.31 29.49
N SER A 213 12.32 -20.10 29.71
CA SER A 213 13.49 -19.70 30.52
C SER A 213 14.94 -20.01 30.08
N ARG A 214 15.68 -18.93 29.83
CA ARG A 214 17.12 -18.79 30.16
C ARG A 214 17.26 -18.16 31.56
N PRO A 215 18.42 -18.29 32.22
CA PRO A 215 18.98 -17.22 33.03
C PRO A 215 20.05 -16.42 32.26
N SER A 216 20.13 -15.13 32.60
CA SER A 216 21.22 -14.18 32.35
C SER A 216 22.55 -14.71 32.90
N SER A 217 23.75 -14.31 32.45
CA SER A 217 24.27 -12.95 32.61
C SER A 217 25.71 -12.78 32.08
N ALA A 218 26.00 -11.53 31.72
CA ALA A 218 27.23 -10.77 31.94
C ALA A 218 28.57 -11.15 31.22
N ARG A 219 28.74 -10.55 30.04
CA ARG A 219 29.62 -9.39 29.78
C ARG A 219 31.08 -9.45 30.30
N THR A 220 32.00 -9.70 29.37
CA THR A 220 33.31 -9.00 29.35
C THR A 220 33.82 -8.79 27.93
N ARG A 221 34.62 -7.73 27.79
CA ARG A 221 34.82 -6.88 26.62
C ARG A 221 35.72 -7.44 25.50
N ARG A 222 35.51 -6.82 24.32
CA ARG A 222 36.46 -6.44 23.26
C ARG A 222 36.96 -7.53 22.30
N SER A 223 36.43 -7.45 21.08
CA SER A 223 37.16 -6.84 19.94
C SER A 223 36.20 -6.73 18.76
N SER A 224 35.62 -5.55 18.54
CA SER A 224 34.90 -5.26 17.30
C SER A 224 35.92 -5.05 16.19
N VAL A 225 35.77 -5.78 15.08
CA VAL A 225 36.47 -5.42 13.84
C VAL A 225 35.51 -4.49 13.11
N SER A 226 35.94 -3.25 12.92
CA SER A 226 35.22 -2.21 12.18
C SER A 226 35.38 -2.43 10.68
N ASN A 227 34.29 -2.31 9.93
CA ASN A 227 34.33 -2.30 8.46
C ASN A 227 34.65 -0.90 7.93
N ALA A 228 35.73 -0.28 8.42
CA ALA A 228 36.10 1.08 8.01
C ALA A 228 36.70 1.06 6.61
N VAL A 229 36.01 1.70 5.67
CA VAL A 229 36.42 1.89 4.28
C VAL A 229 36.29 3.37 3.94
N THR A 230 37.38 3.96 3.48
CA THR A 230 37.36 5.33 2.92
C THR A 230 37.21 5.23 1.41
N VAL A 231 36.17 5.86 0.86
CA VAL A 231 35.96 5.99 -0.58
C VAL A 231 36.33 7.43 -0.95
N GLY A 232 37.43 7.59 -1.69
CA GLY A 232 37.97 8.88 -2.09
C GLY A 232 36.96 9.74 -2.86
N GLY A 233 36.98 11.05 -2.65
CA GLY A 233 36.15 12.00 -3.39
C GLY A 233 36.38 11.90 -4.91
N SER A 234 35.30 11.91 -5.70
CA SER A 234 35.36 11.63 -7.14
C SER A 234 36.21 12.66 -7.91
N SER A 235 37.45 12.28 -8.22
CA SER A 235 38.22 12.75 -9.39
C SER A 235 38.70 11.59 -10.28
N ALA A 236 38.27 10.35 -10.02
CA ALA A 236 38.65 9.18 -10.81
C ALA A 236 37.54 8.82 -11.81
N LYS A 237 37.95 8.55 -13.06
CA LYS A 237 37.12 8.32 -14.25
C LYS A 237 35.99 7.30 -14.01
N SER A 238 34.76 7.81 -13.84
CA SER A 238 33.52 7.01 -13.86
C SER A 238 33.49 6.12 -15.11
N SER A 239 33.14 4.84 -14.93
CA SER A 239 32.79 3.95 -16.04
C SER A 239 31.45 4.40 -16.66
N ARG A 240 31.47 5.51 -17.40
CA ARG A 240 30.28 6.04 -18.09
C ARG A 240 29.81 5.04 -19.12
N LEU A 241 28.51 4.74 -19.10
CA LEU A 241 27.90 3.97 -20.17
C LEU A 241 27.83 4.88 -21.40
N VAL A 242 28.59 4.54 -22.43
CA VAL A 242 28.54 5.28 -23.69
C VAL A 242 27.27 4.89 -24.44
N GLU A 243 26.44 5.89 -24.73
CA GLU A 243 25.24 5.71 -25.54
C GLU A 243 25.65 5.23 -26.95
N PRO A 244 25.00 4.18 -27.48
CA PRO A 244 25.24 3.74 -28.85
C PRO A 244 25.13 4.89 -29.85
N LYS A 245 26.13 5.09 -30.71
CA LYS A 245 26.11 6.18 -31.71
C LYS A 245 24.94 6.06 -32.70
N SER A 246 24.44 4.84 -32.92
CA SER A 246 23.31 4.50 -33.79
C SER A 246 21.97 4.47 -33.05
N LEU A 247 21.87 4.97 -31.80
CA LEU A 247 20.62 4.85 -31.03
C LEU A 247 19.42 5.54 -31.71
N GLN A 248 19.67 6.54 -32.56
CA GLN A 248 18.63 7.20 -33.35
C GLN A 248 17.96 6.25 -34.36
N ASP A 249 18.69 5.24 -34.83
CA ASP A 249 18.20 4.24 -35.79
C ASP A 249 17.51 3.05 -35.08
N TRP A 250 17.55 3.00 -33.75
CA TRP A 250 16.96 1.94 -32.96
C TRP A 250 15.49 2.24 -32.69
N HIS A 251 14.68 1.19 -32.60
CA HIS A 251 13.30 1.37 -32.18
C HIS A 251 13.24 1.67 -30.67
N CYS A 252 12.40 2.62 -30.28
CA CYS A 252 12.24 3.04 -28.89
C CYS A 252 10.79 2.85 -28.42
N SER A 253 10.64 2.46 -27.16
CA SER A 253 9.40 2.58 -26.39
C SER A 253 9.74 3.12 -25.01
N SER A 254 8.92 4.04 -24.51
CA SER A 254 9.10 4.66 -23.20
C SER A 254 7.79 4.69 -22.44
N LEU A 255 7.88 4.50 -21.13
CA LEU A 255 6.78 4.72 -20.20
C LEU A 255 7.27 5.56 -19.02
N LYS A 256 6.39 6.42 -18.51
CA LYS A 256 6.59 7.14 -17.26
C LYS A 256 6.25 6.24 -16.07
N GLY A 257 6.71 6.66 -14.90
CA GLY A 257 6.30 6.14 -13.61
C GLY A 257 6.81 7.01 -12.49
N CYS A 258 6.63 6.57 -11.25
CA CYS A 258 7.02 7.34 -10.09
C CYS A 258 7.45 6.44 -8.93
N PHE A 259 8.50 6.86 -8.21
CA PHE A 259 8.80 6.33 -6.89
C PHE A 259 7.99 7.09 -5.86
N PHE A 260 7.20 6.38 -5.07
CA PHE A 260 6.47 6.98 -3.97
C PHE A 260 7.00 6.45 -2.64
N LEU A 261 7.15 7.35 -1.68
CA LEU A 261 7.46 7.02 -0.30
C LEU A 261 6.16 6.73 0.45
N GLU A 262 6.09 5.57 1.08
CA GLU A 262 4.98 5.16 1.94
C GLU A 262 5.26 5.56 3.40
N GLU A 263 4.21 5.61 4.22
CA GLU A 263 4.32 6.04 5.63
C GLU A 263 5.28 5.17 6.47
N ASP A 264 5.40 3.88 6.13
CA ASP A 264 6.30 2.94 6.79
C ASP A 264 7.78 3.13 6.38
N GLY A 265 8.06 4.10 5.50
CA GLY A 265 9.36 4.37 4.89
C GLY A 265 9.70 3.43 3.73
N GLY A 266 8.76 2.58 3.32
CA GLY A 266 8.83 1.78 2.11
C GLY A 266 8.78 2.66 0.86
N ILE A 267 9.31 2.15 -0.24
CA ILE A 267 9.22 2.81 -1.55
C ILE A 267 8.52 1.88 -2.51
N VAL A 268 7.44 2.38 -3.12
CA VAL A 268 6.69 1.68 -4.14
C VAL A 268 6.90 2.35 -5.49
N SER A 269 6.77 1.56 -6.54
CA SER A 269 6.89 2.00 -7.93
C SER A 269 6.18 1.01 -8.84
N LEU A 270 5.63 1.53 -9.93
CA LEU A 270 5.18 0.71 -11.05
C LEU A 270 6.34 -0.15 -11.58
N GLN A 271 5.99 -1.35 -12.04
CA GLN A 271 6.88 -2.27 -12.71
C GLN A 271 6.44 -2.39 -14.17
N TYR A 272 7.35 -2.82 -15.04
CA TYR A 272 7.05 -2.91 -16.46
C TYR A 272 7.35 -4.29 -17.00
N ARG A 273 6.50 -4.76 -17.90
CA ARG A 273 6.70 -5.99 -18.64
C ARG A 273 7.20 -5.66 -20.05
N LEU A 274 8.36 -6.19 -20.38
CA LEU A 274 8.99 -6.08 -21.70
C LEU A 274 8.85 -7.43 -22.43
N ARG A 275 8.28 -7.42 -23.64
CA ARG A 275 8.28 -8.59 -24.54
C ARG A 275 9.36 -8.46 -25.61
N VAL A 276 10.18 -9.49 -25.74
CA VAL A 276 11.27 -9.62 -26.70
C VAL A 276 10.96 -10.82 -27.62
N PRO A 277 10.40 -10.62 -28.83
CA PRO A 277 10.05 -11.72 -29.73
C PRO A 277 11.25 -12.50 -30.27
N GLN A 278 12.39 -11.83 -30.47
CA GLN A 278 13.62 -12.45 -30.99
C GLN A 278 14.84 -11.85 -30.29
N ALA A 279 15.97 -12.57 -30.35
CA ALA A 279 17.20 -12.08 -29.76
C ALA A 279 17.62 -10.73 -30.38
N THR A 280 17.95 -9.76 -29.54
CA THR A 280 18.30 -8.40 -29.98
C THR A 280 19.23 -7.72 -28.98
N SER A 281 20.03 -6.77 -29.46
CA SER A 281 20.68 -5.80 -28.59
C SER A 281 19.62 -4.87 -27.98
N VAL A 282 19.77 -4.59 -26.69
CA VAL A 282 18.86 -3.75 -25.92
C VAL A 282 19.65 -2.71 -25.14
N PHE A 283 19.17 -1.47 -25.19
CA PHE A 283 19.64 -0.38 -24.35
C PHE A 283 18.48 0.10 -23.48
N LEU A 284 18.64 -0.01 -22.17
CA LEU A 284 17.63 0.36 -21.17
C LEU A 284 18.10 1.60 -20.43
N THR A 285 17.21 2.57 -20.22
CA THR A 285 17.52 3.78 -19.45
C THR A 285 16.41 4.14 -18.50
N ILE A 286 16.78 4.69 -17.33
CA ILE A 286 15.89 5.36 -16.40
C ILE A 286 16.43 6.75 -16.11
N GLN A 287 15.55 7.75 -16.08
CA GLN A 287 15.90 9.12 -15.74
C GLN A 287 14.74 9.82 -15.01
N PRO A 288 15.01 10.76 -14.10
CA PRO A 288 13.98 11.61 -13.50
C PRO A 288 13.17 12.35 -14.57
N LEU A 289 11.87 12.47 -14.35
CA LEU A 289 10.98 13.26 -15.19
C LEU A 289 11.03 14.72 -14.73
N ASN A 290 11.27 15.64 -15.67
CA ASN A 290 11.24 17.07 -15.39
C ASN A 290 9.81 17.58 -15.59
N LEU A 291 9.12 17.88 -14.50
CA LEU A 291 7.79 18.50 -14.53
C LEU A 291 7.90 20.00 -14.86
N SER A 292 6.96 20.53 -15.65
CA SER A 292 7.02 21.89 -16.21
C SER A 292 6.68 22.99 -15.19
N GLN A 293 7.44 24.09 -15.22
CA GLN A 293 7.29 25.27 -14.35
C GLN A 293 6.23 26.24 -14.89
N ALA A 294 5.21 26.58 -14.09
CA ALA A 294 4.19 27.56 -14.47
C ALA A 294 4.55 29.04 -14.17
N ASP A 295 5.74 29.35 -13.64
CA ASP A 295 6.28 30.72 -13.54
C ASP A 295 7.74 30.67 -13.06
N GLY A 296 8.64 31.45 -13.67
CA GLY A 296 10.11 31.44 -13.50
C GLY A 296 10.70 31.76 -12.11
N LYS A 297 10.02 31.44 -11.01
CA LYS A 297 10.57 31.35 -9.65
C LYS A 297 10.38 29.92 -9.14
N GLY A 298 11.43 29.11 -9.30
CA GLY A 298 11.38 27.66 -9.09
C GLY A 298 10.88 27.22 -7.71
N ARG A 299 9.73 26.53 -7.69
CA ARG A 299 9.28 25.67 -6.58
C ARG A 299 9.62 24.19 -6.82
N LEU A 300 10.78 23.90 -7.40
CA LEU A 300 11.36 22.55 -7.33
C LEU A 300 12.18 22.39 -6.05
N ALA A 301 11.49 22.33 -4.91
CA ALA A 301 12.13 21.93 -3.65
C ALA A 301 12.60 20.45 -3.69
N CYS A 302 12.04 19.64 -4.60
CA CYS A 302 12.35 18.21 -4.76
C CYS A 302 13.52 17.92 -5.72
N LEU A 303 13.70 18.69 -6.80
CA LEU A 303 14.81 18.52 -7.76
C LEU A 303 15.89 19.60 -7.65
N THR A 304 16.15 20.14 -6.45
CA THR A 304 17.51 20.66 -6.24
C THR A 304 18.47 19.49 -6.48
N ARG A 305 19.55 19.74 -7.23
CA ARG A 305 20.50 18.73 -7.74
C ARG A 305 21.04 17.73 -6.69
N SER A 306 20.85 17.98 -5.39
CA SER A 306 21.25 17.10 -4.28
C SER A 306 20.13 16.17 -3.76
N ARG A 307 18.89 16.28 -4.24
CA ARG A 307 17.72 15.53 -3.74
C ARG A 307 17.14 14.51 -4.72
N CYS A 308 17.57 14.49 -5.99
CA CYS A 308 17.16 13.44 -6.92
C CYS A 308 17.60 12.06 -6.39
N PRO A 309 16.68 11.10 -6.23
CA PRO A 309 17.01 9.75 -5.84
C PRO A 309 17.88 9.06 -6.89
N ASP A 310 18.75 8.16 -6.41
CA ASP A 310 19.45 7.25 -7.30
C ASP A 310 18.41 6.32 -7.93
N SER A 311 18.28 6.39 -9.25
CA SER A 311 17.26 5.64 -10.00
C SER A 311 17.95 4.55 -10.80
N HIS A 312 17.63 3.30 -10.51
CA HIS A 312 18.24 2.13 -11.11
C HIS A 312 17.16 1.20 -11.64
N LEU A 313 17.52 0.33 -12.58
CA LEU A 313 16.63 -0.73 -13.07
C LEU A 313 17.23 -2.09 -12.77
N HIS A 314 16.37 -3.00 -12.32
CA HIS A 314 16.61 -4.42 -12.27
C HIS A 314 15.80 -5.09 -13.38
N LEU A 315 16.48 -5.81 -14.28
CA LEU A 315 15.85 -6.61 -15.31
C LEU A 315 15.81 -8.07 -14.85
N LEU A 316 14.62 -8.63 -14.76
CA LEU A 316 14.38 -10.00 -14.32
C LEU A 316 13.78 -10.82 -15.47
N LYS A 317 14.43 -11.92 -15.85
CA LYS A 317 13.77 -12.96 -16.67
C LYS A 317 13.12 -13.99 -15.74
N PRO A 318 11.78 -14.16 -15.73
CA PRO A 318 11.12 -15.21 -14.97
C PRO A 318 11.64 -16.58 -15.36
N ARG A 319 11.59 -17.54 -14.43
CA ARG A 319 11.85 -18.93 -14.77
C ARG A 319 10.74 -19.46 -15.66
N GLU A 320 11.12 -20.10 -16.76
CA GLU A 320 10.18 -20.84 -17.62
C GLU A 320 9.71 -22.14 -16.95
N ASN A 321 10.46 -22.66 -15.97
CA ASN A 321 10.14 -23.89 -15.25
C ASN A 321 10.53 -23.80 -13.76
N ILE A 322 9.61 -24.16 -12.85
CA ILE A 322 9.78 -24.03 -11.38
C ILE A 322 10.96 -24.90 -10.89
N HIS A 323 11.27 -25.99 -11.59
CA HIS A 323 12.34 -26.95 -11.27
C HIS A 323 13.74 -26.58 -11.79
N ALA A 324 13.90 -25.47 -12.53
CA ALA A 324 15.22 -25.05 -13.00
C ALA A 324 16.14 -24.66 -11.81
N LEU A 325 17.28 -25.35 -11.66
CA LEU A 325 18.25 -25.10 -10.58
C LEU A 325 18.92 -23.73 -10.64
N HIS A 326 18.92 -23.07 -11.81
CA HIS A 326 19.58 -21.77 -11.97
C HIS A 326 18.68 -20.61 -11.48
N PRO A 327 19.22 -19.63 -10.72
CA PRO A 327 18.47 -18.44 -10.33
C PRO A 327 17.99 -17.68 -11.58
N PRO A 328 16.86 -16.94 -11.51
CA PRO A 328 16.41 -16.13 -12.63
C PRO A 328 17.52 -15.15 -13.04
N ALA A 329 17.71 -14.96 -14.34
CA ALA A 329 18.74 -14.08 -14.84
C ALA A 329 18.40 -12.63 -14.44
N LEU A 330 19.33 -12.00 -13.72
CA LEU A 330 19.16 -10.69 -13.14
C LEU A 330 20.26 -9.75 -13.62
N TRP A 331 19.85 -8.70 -14.31
CA TRP A 331 20.74 -7.61 -14.73
C TRP A 331 20.40 -6.34 -13.99
N LEU A 332 21.43 -5.56 -13.68
CA LEU A 332 21.33 -4.30 -12.95
C LEU A 332 21.88 -3.20 -13.85
N THR A 333 21.26 -2.02 -13.88
CA THR A 333 21.88 -0.81 -14.45
C THR A 333 23.21 -0.54 -13.76
N LYS A 334 24.31 -0.69 -14.49
CA LYS A 334 25.68 -0.70 -13.92
C LYS A 334 26.33 0.69 -13.90
N ALA A 335 25.83 1.62 -14.71
CA ALA A 335 26.55 2.85 -14.98
C ALA A 335 25.61 4.03 -15.28
N ALA A 336 26.04 5.22 -14.86
CA ALA A 336 25.46 6.48 -15.28
C ALA A 336 25.80 6.72 -16.76
N VAL A 337 24.78 7.01 -17.57
CA VAL A 337 24.92 7.55 -18.93
C VAL A 337 25.24 9.05 -18.82
N ASP A 338 24.53 9.74 -17.93
CA ASP A 338 24.81 11.11 -17.46
C ASP A 338 24.45 11.22 -15.96
N ARG A 339 24.72 12.36 -15.29
CA ARG A 339 24.55 12.57 -13.85
C ARG A 339 23.17 12.19 -13.29
N GLN A 340 22.12 12.14 -14.11
CA GLN A 340 20.75 11.77 -13.72
C GLN A 340 20.16 10.60 -14.53
N LYS A 341 20.84 10.13 -15.58
CA LYS A 341 20.36 9.06 -16.47
C LYS A 341 21.18 7.81 -16.22
N PHE A 342 20.54 6.74 -15.78
CA PHE A 342 21.19 5.43 -15.56
C PHE A 342 20.77 4.46 -16.64
N GLY A 343 21.69 3.57 -17.04
CA GLY A 343 21.37 2.64 -18.11
C GLY A 343 22.06 1.29 -18.03
N TRP A 344 21.62 0.42 -18.93
CA TRP A 344 22.18 -0.90 -19.16
C TRP A 344 22.18 -1.18 -20.67
N LYS A 345 23.26 -1.78 -21.16
CA LYS A 345 23.36 -2.30 -22.53
C LYS A 345 23.66 -3.80 -22.46
N GLY A 346 22.98 -4.59 -23.29
CA GLY A 346 23.31 -6.00 -23.48
C GLY A 346 22.38 -6.68 -24.46
N GLU A 347 22.63 -7.96 -24.72
CA GLU A 347 21.78 -8.78 -25.58
C GLU A 347 20.74 -9.52 -24.74
N LEU A 348 19.49 -9.51 -25.20
CA LEU A 348 18.41 -10.30 -24.61
C LEU A 348 17.96 -11.37 -25.58
N SER A 349 17.77 -12.59 -25.09
CA SER A 349 17.13 -13.67 -25.85
C SER A 349 15.61 -13.47 -25.90
N ALA A 350 14.94 -14.20 -26.80
CA ALA A 350 13.48 -14.20 -26.86
C ALA A 350 12.86 -14.55 -25.50
N GLY A 351 11.76 -13.87 -25.16
CA GLY A 351 11.01 -14.10 -23.93
C GLY A 351 10.36 -12.84 -23.34
N THR A 352 9.80 -13.01 -22.14
CA THR A 352 9.22 -11.94 -21.35
C THR A 352 10.15 -11.57 -20.20
N TYR A 353 10.33 -10.27 -19.97
CA TYR A 353 11.18 -9.73 -18.93
C TYR A 353 10.38 -8.74 -18.08
N TYR A 354 10.70 -8.66 -16.79
CA TYR A 354 10.20 -7.61 -15.89
C TYR A 354 11.30 -6.58 -15.63
N ILE A 355 10.97 -5.32 -15.84
CA ILE A 355 11.78 -4.17 -15.47
C ILE A 355 11.25 -3.64 -14.15
N LEU A 356 12.10 -3.69 -13.13
CA LEU A 356 11.80 -3.29 -11.77
C LEU A 356 12.61 -2.03 -11.45
N PRO A 357 11.97 -0.84 -11.43
CA PRO A 357 12.62 0.36 -10.94
C PRO A 357 13.02 0.21 -9.47
N PHE A 358 14.17 0.76 -9.13
CA PHE A 358 14.74 0.69 -7.79
C PHE A 358 15.43 2.01 -7.45
N THR A 359 15.19 2.48 -6.23
CA THR A 359 16.00 3.52 -5.59
C THR A 359 16.41 3.07 -4.20
N THR A 360 17.57 3.51 -3.73
CA THR A 360 18.01 3.19 -2.37
C THR A 360 17.18 3.85 -1.28
N GLY A 361 16.38 4.88 -1.62
CA GLY A 361 15.66 5.69 -0.63
C GLY A 361 16.55 6.56 0.26
N CYS A 362 17.86 6.60 -0.01
CA CYS A 362 18.78 7.43 0.78
C CYS A 362 18.51 8.94 0.65
N ARG A 363 17.89 9.36 -0.46
CA ARG A 363 17.60 10.76 -0.82
C ARG A 363 16.10 11.10 -0.88
N LEU A 364 15.23 10.10 -1.08
CA LEU A 364 13.78 10.25 -1.01
C LEU A 364 13.35 9.94 0.44
N LYS A 365 13.11 11.00 1.23
CA LYS A 365 12.80 10.90 2.67
C LYS A 365 11.67 11.86 3.01
N GLY A 366 10.74 11.40 3.84
CA GLY A 366 9.59 12.19 4.29
C GLY A 366 10.04 13.48 5.00
N GLN A 367 9.32 14.57 4.74
CA GLN A 367 9.66 15.87 5.33
C GLN A 367 9.36 15.85 6.84
N ARG A 368 10.40 16.06 7.66
CA ARG A 368 10.26 16.26 9.12
C ARG A 368 10.07 17.70 9.54
N LYS A 369 10.14 18.66 8.61
CA LYS A 369 10.05 20.08 8.95
C LYS A 369 8.57 20.50 8.93
N PRO A 370 8.07 21.17 9.98
CA PRO A 370 6.71 21.68 9.98
C PRO A 370 6.53 22.68 8.84
N VAL A 371 5.46 22.49 8.07
CA VAL A 371 5.09 23.40 6.98
C VAL A 371 4.63 24.72 7.61
N ALA A 372 5.32 25.82 7.26
CA ALA A 372 5.05 27.13 7.86
C ALA A 372 3.70 27.75 7.43
N LYS A 373 3.21 27.41 6.23
CA LYS A 373 1.93 27.89 5.69
C LYS A 373 1.30 26.80 4.83
N VAL A 374 0.09 26.38 5.20
CA VAL A 374 -0.74 25.47 4.39
C VAL A 374 -1.24 26.24 3.17
N ALA A 375 -1.12 25.65 1.97
CA ALA A 375 -1.61 26.25 0.74
C ALA A 375 -3.13 26.26 0.71
N GLN A 376 -3.72 27.23 0.01
CA GLN A 376 -5.15 27.23 -0.25
C GLN A 376 -5.40 26.50 -1.57
N LEU A 377 -6.31 25.52 -1.58
CA LEU A 377 -6.61 24.72 -2.78
C LEU A 377 -7.70 25.38 -3.64
N VAL A 378 -8.72 25.94 -2.99
CA VAL A 378 -9.89 26.53 -3.64
C VAL A 378 -10.26 27.87 -3.00
N TYR A 379 -10.91 28.72 -3.79
CA TYR A 379 -11.49 29.98 -3.35
C TYR A 379 -12.82 30.20 -4.07
N ARG A 380 -13.68 31.05 -3.50
CA ARG A 380 -14.92 31.47 -4.17
C ARG A 380 -14.63 32.70 -5.03
N GLY A 381 -14.98 32.62 -6.31
CA GLY A 381 -14.89 33.73 -7.25
C GLY A 381 -15.93 34.81 -6.98
N GLU A 382 -15.92 35.87 -7.79
CA GLU A 382 -16.87 36.98 -7.68
C GLU A 382 -18.34 36.54 -7.89
N SER A 383 -18.56 35.46 -8.66
CA SER A 383 -19.86 34.83 -8.89
C SER A 383 -20.33 33.91 -7.76
N GLY A 384 -19.51 33.67 -6.73
CA GLY A 384 -19.78 32.72 -5.65
C GLY A 384 -19.42 31.26 -5.97
N GLU A 385 -19.04 30.98 -7.21
CA GLU A 385 -18.58 29.67 -7.67
C GLU A 385 -17.20 29.32 -7.11
N LEU A 386 -16.96 28.04 -6.84
CA LEU A 386 -15.65 27.56 -6.41
C LEU A 386 -14.68 27.51 -7.60
N VAL A 387 -13.46 27.96 -7.35
CA VAL A 387 -12.39 28.00 -8.34
C VAL A 387 -11.12 27.43 -7.72
N LEU A 388 -10.41 26.59 -8.48
CA LEU A 388 -9.10 26.07 -8.10
C LEU A 388 -8.04 27.18 -8.10
N THR A 389 -7.19 27.23 -7.08
CA THR A 389 -6.05 28.17 -7.06
C THR A 389 -5.04 27.85 -8.16
N LYS A 390 -4.23 28.84 -8.55
CA LYS A 390 -3.18 28.67 -9.56
C LYS A 390 -2.18 27.59 -9.14
N GLU A 391 -1.80 27.61 -7.88
CA GLU A 391 -0.86 26.64 -7.29
C GLU A 391 -1.43 25.23 -7.29
N PHE A 392 -2.72 25.07 -6.95
CA PHE A 392 -3.35 23.75 -6.95
C PHE A 392 -3.53 23.20 -8.37
N ARG A 393 -3.92 24.05 -9.33
CA ARG A 393 -3.95 23.67 -10.76
C ARG A 393 -2.59 23.21 -11.28
N ALA A 394 -1.50 23.85 -10.85
CA ALA A 394 -0.16 23.42 -11.20
C ALA A 394 0.15 22.02 -10.62
N ALA A 395 -0.19 21.77 -9.35
CA ALA A 395 -0.01 20.46 -8.72
C ALA A 395 -0.85 19.36 -9.40
N LEU A 396 -2.11 19.65 -9.77
CA LEU A 396 -2.94 18.70 -10.54
C LEU A 396 -2.38 18.45 -11.94
N SER A 397 -1.76 19.46 -12.57
CA SER A 397 -1.13 19.29 -13.88
C SER A 397 0.11 18.40 -13.80
N ASP A 398 0.90 18.54 -12.74
CA ASP A 398 2.02 17.66 -12.45
C ASP A 398 1.55 16.22 -12.18
N ILE A 399 0.47 16.05 -11.40
CA ILE A 399 -0.17 14.75 -11.16
C ILE A 399 -0.60 14.12 -12.48
N PHE A 400 -1.30 14.87 -13.33
CA PHE A 400 -1.70 14.42 -14.65
C PHE A 400 -0.50 13.90 -15.47
N GLU A 401 0.60 14.66 -15.49
CA GLU A 401 1.82 14.25 -16.19
C GLU A 401 2.46 12.97 -15.62
N ILE A 402 2.27 12.69 -14.33
CA ILE A 402 2.77 11.47 -13.69
C ILE A 402 1.94 10.24 -14.09
N ILE A 403 0.62 10.41 -14.17
CA ILE A 403 -0.33 9.30 -14.40
C ILE A 403 -0.58 9.02 -15.88
N ASP A 404 -0.32 9.99 -16.77
CA ASP A 404 -0.19 9.81 -18.22
C ASP A 404 1.10 9.01 -18.51
N LEU A 405 1.01 7.68 -18.38
CA LEU A 405 2.15 6.77 -18.40
C LEU A 405 2.77 6.66 -19.79
N ASP A 406 1.96 6.72 -20.85
CA ASP A 406 2.45 6.65 -22.22
C ASP A 406 2.87 8.00 -22.81
N GLY A 407 2.52 9.12 -22.16
CA GLY A 407 2.90 10.45 -22.59
C GLY A 407 2.04 10.99 -23.74
N ASN A 408 0.88 10.40 -23.99
CA ASN A 408 0.00 10.79 -25.09
C ASN A 408 -0.84 12.04 -24.77
N GLY A 409 -0.85 12.47 -23.50
CA GLY A 409 -1.55 13.66 -23.01
C GLY A 409 -3.03 13.45 -22.73
N LEU A 410 -3.48 12.21 -22.65
CA LEU A 410 -4.82 11.74 -22.31
C LEU A 410 -4.67 10.65 -21.23
N LEU A 411 -5.75 10.37 -20.49
CA LEU A 411 -5.77 9.28 -19.51
C LEU A 411 -6.73 8.20 -19.95
N SER A 412 -6.19 7.02 -20.18
CA SER A 412 -6.95 5.78 -20.33
C SER A 412 -7.55 5.33 -18.99
N LEU A 413 -8.50 4.39 -19.03
CA LEU A 413 -9.06 3.76 -17.82
C LEU A 413 -7.96 3.10 -16.98
N GLU A 414 -6.98 2.47 -17.63
CA GLU A 414 -5.87 1.82 -16.94
C GLU A 414 -5.01 2.83 -16.18
N GLU A 415 -4.70 3.98 -16.80
CA GLU A 415 -3.95 5.08 -16.19
C GLU A 415 -4.70 5.74 -15.05
N TYR A 416 -5.99 6.02 -15.26
CA TYR A 416 -6.86 6.56 -14.21
C TYR A 416 -6.99 5.59 -13.03
N ASN A 417 -7.06 4.27 -13.29
CA ASN A 417 -7.09 3.27 -12.23
C ASN A 417 -5.79 3.18 -11.44
N PHE A 418 -4.63 3.54 -12.02
CA PHE A 418 -3.40 3.67 -11.23
C PHE A 418 -3.45 4.86 -10.26
N PHE A 419 -4.10 5.96 -10.67
CA PHE A 419 -4.35 7.10 -9.80
C PHE A 419 -5.31 6.74 -8.67
N GLU A 420 -6.50 6.22 -8.99
CA GLU A 420 -7.52 5.83 -8.00
C GLU A 420 -7.00 4.78 -7.00
N GLN A 421 -6.32 3.74 -7.50
CA GLN A 421 -5.79 2.70 -6.62
C GLN A 421 -4.81 3.26 -5.60
N ARG A 422 -4.16 4.39 -5.90
CA ARG A 422 -3.22 5.07 -5.02
C ARG A 422 -3.87 6.10 -4.10
N THR A 423 -4.91 6.81 -4.55
CA THR A 423 -5.53 7.90 -3.80
C THR A 423 -6.72 7.43 -2.96
N SER A 424 -7.54 6.52 -3.49
CA SER A 424 -8.72 5.97 -2.84
C SER A 424 -8.53 4.52 -2.36
N GLY A 425 -7.53 3.81 -2.91
CA GLY A 425 -7.32 2.39 -2.64
C GLY A 425 -8.18 1.47 -3.53
N GLU A 426 -8.85 2.05 -4.53
CA GLU A 426 -9.92 1.40 -5.28
C GLU A 426 -9.72 1.59 -6.78
N LYS A 427 -10.35 0.76 -7.60
CA LYS A 427 -10.36 0.95 -9.05
C LYS A 427 -11.72 1.49 -9.47
N CYS A 428 -11.71 2.40 -10.41
CA CYS A 428 -12.84 2.79 -11.22
C CYS A 428 -13.23 1.62 -12.13
N ASP A 429 -14.49 1.19 -12.03
CA ASP A 429 -15.08 0.20 -12.92
C ASP A 429 -15.45 0.81 -14.28
N GLU A 430 -15.80 -0.04 -15.25
CA GLU A 430 -16.11 0.43 -16.61
C GLU A 430 -17.36 1.30 -16.69
N ASP A 431 -18.33 1.07 -15.80
CA ASP A 431 -19.59 1.82 -15.76
C ASP A 431 -19.36 3.25 -15.23
N ALA A 432 -18.65 3.39 -14.11
CA ALA A 432 -18.24 4.69 -13.58
C ALA A 432 -17.32 5.43 -14.56
N TRP A 433 -16.45 4.71 -15.26
CA TRP A 433 -15.59 5.32 -16.28
C TRP A 433 -16.39 5.79 -17.50
N ALA A 434 -17.40 5.05 -17.94
CA ALA A 434 -18.27 5.49 -19.03
C ALA A 434 -18.94 6.82 -18.73
N ILE A 435 -19.41 6.96 -17.49
CA ILE A 435 -20.03 8.18 -16.99
C ILE A 435 -19.02 9.32 -16.91
N CYS A 436 -17.80 9.06 -16.43
CA CYS A 436 -16.72 10.04 -16.45
C CYS A 436 -16.48 10.57 -17.87
N ARG A 437 -16.51 9.69 -18.87
CA ARG A 437 -16.33 10.08 -20.28
C ARG A 437 -17.48 10.91 -20.85
N GLU A 438 -18.70 10.72 -20.36
CA GLU A 438 -19.88 11.47 -20.82
C GLU A 438 -19.95 12.87 -20.20
N ASN A 439 -19.42 13.05 -18.99
CA ASN A 439 -19.60 14.28 -18.20
C ASN A 439 -18.41 15.22 -18.19
N PHE A 440 -17.22 14.74 -18.54
CA PHE A 440 -16.01 15.55 -18.57
C PHE A 440 -15.40 15.63 -19.96
N ASP A 441 -14.51 16.61 -20.15
CA ASP A 441 -13.78 16.75 -21.40
C ASP A 441 -12.94 15.51 -21.71
N THR A 442 -13.31 14.81 -22.79
CA THR A 442 -12.64 13.60 -23.26
C THR A 442 -12.29 13.69 -24.74
N LYS A 443 -11.23 12.98 -25.13
CA LYS A 443 -10.80 12.84 -26.52
C LYS A 443 -10.43 11.39 -26.78
N ARG A 444 -10.91 10.82 -27.90
CA ARG A 444 -10.68 9.39 -28.23
C ARG A 444 -11.13 8.43 -27.11
N ASN A 445 -12.19 8.78 -26.37
CA ASN A 445 -12.69 8.04 -25.21
C ASN A 445 -11.71 7.98 -24.02
N GLU A 446 -10.75 8.91 -23.96
CA GLU A 446 -9.79 9.05 -22.86
C GLU A 446 -9.93 10.46 -22.24
N LEU A 447 -9.68 10.58 -20.94
CA LEU A 447 -9.89 11.81 -20.19
C LEU A 447 -8.78 12.83 -20.53
N THR A 448 -9.15 14.06 -20.86
CA THR A 448 -8.14 15.09 -21.14
C THR A 448 -7.61 15.70 -19.84
N ARG A 449 -6.51 16.45 -19.94
CA ARG A 449 -6.02 17.26 -18.81
C ARG A 449 -7.08 18.22 -18.27
N GLN A 450 -7.89 18.80 -19.15
CA GLN A 450 -8.95 19.72 -18.75
C GLN A 450 -10.07 18.98 -18.01
N GLY A 451 -10.50 17.82 -18.53
CA GLY A 451 -11.49 16.96 -17.87
C GLY A 451 -11.01 16.49 -16.49
N PHE A 452 -9.74 16.16 -16.34
CA PHE A 452 -9.15 15.83 -15.03
C PHE A 452 -9.21 16.98 -14.03
N MET A 453 -9.03 18.23 -14.48
CA MET A 453 -9.18 19.42 -13.61
C MET A 453 -10.63 19.62 -13.18
N GLU A 454 -11.57 19.42 -14.11
CA GLU A 454 -13.01 19.54 -13.86
C GLU A 454 -13.49 18.50 -12.86
N LEU A 455 -12.99 17.27 -12.95
CA LEU A 455 -13.27 16.20 -12.00
C LEU A 455 -12.85 16.58 -10.57
N ASN A 456 -11.63 17.08 -10.39
CA ASN A 456 -11.14 17.51 -9.07
C ASN A 456 -11.86 18.79 -8.57
N LEU A 457 -12.34 19.65 -9.47
CA LEU A 457 -13.14 20.81 -9.09
C LEU A 457 -14.55 20.40 -8.64
N MET A 458 -15.15 19.41 -9.30
CA MET A 458 -16.43 18.83 -8.89
C MET A 458 -16.33 18.25 -7.48
N GLU A 459 -15.26 17.50 -7.19
CA GLU A 459 -15.00 16.95 -5.85
C GLU A 459 -14.91 18.06 -4.77
N ALA A 460 -14.24 19.18 -5.07
CA ALA A 460 -14.24 20.35 -4.19
C ALA A 460 -15.64 20.94 -3.98
N ASN A 461 -16.49 20.94 -5.02
CA ASN A 461 -17.82 21.52 -4.98
C ASN A 461 -18.82 20.67 -4.18
N ASP A 462 -18.73 19.33 -4.29
CA ASP A 462 -19.54 18.37 -3.53
C ASP A 462 -19.38 18.54 -2.01
N ARG A 463 -18.26 19.11 -1.59
CA ARG A 463 -17.89 19.39 -0.18
C ARG A 463 -18.09 20.85 0.22
N GLU A 464 -18.84 21.63 -0.57
CA GLU A 464 -19.05 23.08 -0.37
C GLU A 464 -17.74 23.89 -0.25
N GLY A 465 -16.64 23.35 -0.78
CA GLY A 465 -15.31 23.94 -0.74
C GLY A 465 -14.40 23.44 0.39
N ASP A 466 -14.80 22.42 1.15
CA ASP A 466 -13.89 21.75 2.10
C ASP A 466 -12.79 20.97 1.35
N PRO A 467 -11.49 21.35 1.52
CA PRO A 467 -10.38 20.76 0.78
C PRO A 467 -9.87 19.44 1.38
N SER A 468 -10.51 18.89 2.41
CA SER A 468 -9.98 17.75 3.17
C SER A 468 -9.69 16.51 2.31
N ASP A 469 -10.58 16.17 1.37
CA ASP A 469 -10.40 14.99 0.51
C ASP A 469 -9.32 15.23 -0.56
N LEU A 470 -9.33 16.42 -1.16
CA LEU A 470 -8.29 16.84 -2.09
C LEU A 470 -6.90 16.81 -1.46
N TRP A 471 -6.80 17.08 -0.15
CA TRP A 471 -5.55 16.92 0.59
C TRP A 471 -5.11 15.47 0.73
N VAL A 472 -6.02 14.52 0.94
CA VAL A 472 -5.69 13.09 0.95
C VAL A 472 -5.13 12.68 -0.41
N THR A 473 -5.77 13.09 -1.49
CA THR A 473 -5.30 12.86 -2.87
C THR A 473 -3.89 13.43 -3.09
N LEU A 474 -3.65 14.68 -2.68
CA LEU A 474 -2.34 15.34 -2.81
C LEU A 474 -1.25 14.64 -1.98
N GLU A 475 -1.54 14.29 -0.73
CA GLU A 475 -0.61 13.60 0.17
C GLU A 475 -0.27 12.20 -0.37
N SER A 476 -1.26 11.44 -0.84
CA SER A 476 -1.06 10.14 -1.50
C SER A 476 -0.20 10.26 -2.77
N MET A 477 -0.31 11.37 -3.51
CA MET A 477 0.54 11.67 -4.67
C MET A 477 1.92 12.27 -4.30
N GLY A 478 2.22 12.40 -3.01
CA GLY A 478 3.52 12.78 -2.47
C GLY A 478 3.75 14.29 -2.31
N TYR A 479 2.68 15.09 -2.31
CA TYR A 479 2.72 16.52 -2.02
C TYR A 479 2.57 16.79 -0.52
N ASN A 480 3.33 17.75 0.00
CA ASN A 480 3.09 18.29 1.34
C ASN A 480 1.99 19.37 1.33
N ARG A 481 1.61 19.82 2.53
CA ARG A 481 0.64 20.91 2.74
C ARG A 481 1.04 22.27 2.15
N ALA A 482 2.25 22.43 1.62
CA ALA A 482 2.70 23.64 0.89
C ALA A 482 2.60 23.49 -0.65
N LEU A 483 2.01 22.39 -1.14
CA LEU A 483 2.01 21.99 -2.55
C LEU A 483 3.42 21.81 -3.12
N GLU A 484 4.34 21.29 -2.31
CA GLU A 484 5.65 20.84 -2.76
C GLU A 484 5.65 19.31 -2.82
N MET A 485 6.01 18.75 -3.97
CA MET A 485 6.25 17.31 -4.09
C MET A 485 7.50 16.93 -3.31
N VAL A 486 7.37 16.10 -2.28
CA VAL A 486 8.48 15.75 -1.36
C VAL A 486 8.60 14.25 -1.10
N GLU A 487 7.52 13.51 -1.34
CA GLU A 487 7.41 12.07 -1.10
C GLU A 487 7.17 11.28 -2.38
N ALA A 488 7.31 11.94 -3.53
CA ALA A 488 7.26 11.34 -4.86
C ALA A 488 8.48 11.75 -5.70
N CYS A 489 8.94 10.85 -6.56
CA CYS A 489 9.94 11.14 -7.58
C CYS A 489 9.55 10.50 -8.92
N PRO A 490 8.96 11.29 -9.82
CA PRO A 490 8.63 10.86 -11.17
C PRO A 490 9.87 10.53 -12.01
N PHE A 491 9.75 9.55 -12.90
CA PHE A 491 10.81 9.10 -13.79
C PHE A 491 10.25 8.60 -15.12
N THR A 492 11.13 8.43 -16.11
CA THR A 492 10.84 7.80 -17.39
C THR A 492 11.76 6.61 -17.59
N VAL A 493 11.20 5.48 -18.00
CA VAL A 493 11.93 4.29 -18.46
C VAL A 493 11.86 4.24 -19.98
N SER A 494 13.00 4.09 -20.63
CA SER A 494 13.08 3.93 -22.09
C SER A 494 13.80 2.65 -22.45
N VAL A 495 13.25 1.94 -23.42
CA VAL A 495 13.79 0.70 -23.98
C VAL A 495 14.06 0.91 -25.45
N TYR A 496 15.30 0.71 -25.84
CA TYR A 496 15.74 0.76 -27.24
C TYR A 496 16.14 -0.64 -27.70
N THR A 497 15.71 -1.03 -28.89
CA THR A 497 16.00 -2.33 -29.50
C THR A 497 16.37 -2.16 -30.97
N GLU A 498 17.38 -2.90 -31.44
CA GLU A 498 17.83 -2.84 -32.83
C GLU A 498 16.82 -3.40 -33.83
N ALA A 499 16.16 -4.52 -33.49
CA ALA A 499 15.48 -5.34 -34.49
C ALA A 499 13.96 -5.08 -34.66
N PHE A 500 13.28 -4.53 -33.65
CA PHE A 500 11.82 -4.37 -33.65
C PHE A 500 11.38 -3.32 -32.63
N LYS A 501 10.14 -2.81 -32.72
CA LYS A 501 9.58 -1.91 -31.70
C LYS A 501 9.29 -2.65 -30.39
N PRO A 502 9.91 -2.27 -29.25
CA PRO A 502 9.72 -3.00 -28.01
C PRO A 502 8.31 -2.79 -27.47
N THR A 503 7.68 -3.88 -27.02
CA THR A 503 6.37 -3.81 -26.34
C THR A 503 6.61 -3.72 -24.84
N LEU A 504 6.35 -2.53 -24.28
CA LEU A 504 6.48 -2.23 -22.86
C LEU A 504 5.09 -1.95 -22.30
N GLN A 505 4.72 -2.60 -21.19
CA GLN A 505 3.42 -2.44 -20.55
C GLN A 505 3.60 -2.24 -19.05
N PRO A 506 2.87 -1.30 -18.41
CA PRO A 506 2.85 -1.19 -16.96
C PRO A 506 2.17 -2.42 -16.35
N VAL A 507 2.68 -2.87 -15.19
CA VAL A 507 2.12 -4.01 -14.46
C VAL A 507 2.14 -3.68 -12.98
N SER A 508 0.98 -3.81 -12.33
CA SER A 508 0.91 -3.92 -10.87
C SER A 508 1.15 -5.38 -10.48
N LEU A 509 2.21 -5.62 -9.71
CA LEU A 509 2.50 -6.94 -9.16
C LEU A 509 2.21 -6.89 -7.66
N GLU A 510 1.21 -7.64 -7.19
CA GLU A 510 0.86 -7.77 -5.76
C GLU A 510 2.07 -8.15 -4.88
N SER A 511 3.05 -8.85 -5.46
CA SER A 511 4.31 -9.24 -4.80
C SER A 511 5.53 -8.45 -5.29
N GLY A 512 5.33 -7.34 -6.00
CA GLY A 512 6.38 -6.55 -6.65
C GLY A 512 7.55 -6.17 -5.73
N HIS A 513 7.22 -5.68 -4.53
CA HIS A 513 8.23 -5.36 -3.52
C HIS A 513 9.01 -6.61 -3.06
N LYS A 514 8.36 -7.76 -2.92
CA LYS A 514 9.00 -9.04 -2.56
C LYS A 514 9.92 -9.53 -3.69
N ILE A 515 9.49 -9.41 -4.94
CA ILE A 515 10.28 -9.78 -6.12
C ILE A 515 11.53 -8.89 -6.22
N LEU A 516 11.35 -7.57 -6.07
CA LEU A 516 12.45 -6.61 -6.08
C LEU A 516 13.45 -6.88 -4.94
N ASN A 517 12.97 -7.07 -3.71
CA ASN A 517 13.83 -7.42 -2.57
C ASN A 517 14.59 -8.74 -2.79
N THR A 518 13.93 -9.74 -3.37
CA THR A 518 14.58 -11.01 -3.70
C THR A 518 15.68 -10.81 -4.73
N ALA A 519 15.41 -10.04 -5.79
CA ALA A 519 16.38 -9.68 -6.80
C ALA A 519 17.57 -8.89 -6.21
N LEU A 520 17.30 -7.90 -5.36
CA LEU A 520 18.33 -7.13 -4.65
C LEU A 520 19.21 -8.04 -3.78
N CYS A 521 18.61 -8.90 -2.97
CA CYS A 521 19.32 -9.89 -2.16
C CYS A 521 20.22 -10.78 -3.02
N GLN A 522 19.70 -11.32 -4.12
CA GLN A 522 20.47 -12.16 -5.03
C GLN A 522 21.64 -11.39 -5.66
N SER A 523 21.42 -10.17 -6.15
CA SER A 523 22.46 -9.35 -6.76
C SER A 523 23.58 -9.00 -5.77
N VAL A 524 23.22 -8.60 -4.55
CA VAL A 524 24.20 -8.22 -3.51
C VAL A 524 24.97 -9.45 -3.04
N ILE A 525 24.32 -10.61 -2.86
CA ILE A 525 24.99 -11.85 -2.46
C ILE A 525 25.96 -12.33 -3.56
N ALA A 526 25.57 -12.24 -4.83
CA ALA A 526 26.39 -12.72 -5.94
C ALA A 526 27.66 -11.88 -6.16
N LYS A 527 27.63 -10.58 -5.84
CA LYS A 527 28.72 -9.63 -6.12
C LYS A 527 29.41 -9.08 -4.86
N GLY A 528 28.83 -9.31 -3.69
CA GLY A 528 29.27 -8.74 -2.43
C GLY A 528 30.21 -9.64 -1.66
N GLU A 529 31.04 -9.02 -0.82
CA GLU A 529 31.92 -9.74 0.09
C GLU A 529 31.12 -10.36 1.24
N ALA A 530 31.25 -11.66 1.44
CA ALA A 530 30.61 -12.39 2.52
C ALA A 530 31.44 -12.30 3.81
N ARG A 531 30.82 -11.84 4.90
CA ARG A 531 31.44 -11.79 6.23
C ARG A 531 30.51 -12.37 7.30
N PRO A 532 30.88 -13.47 7.96
CA PRO A 532 30.09 -14.00 9.08
C PRO A 532 30.15 -13.06 10.28
N ILE A 533 29.05 -12.91 11.00
CA ILE A 533 29.02 -12.12 12.24
C ILE A 533 29.84 -12.86 13.31
N LYS A 534 30.66 -12.11 14.05
CA LYS A 534 31.49 -12.67 15.12
C LYS A 534 30.65 -13.45 16.13
N GLY A 535 31.09 -14.68 16.42
CA GLY A 535 30.40 -15.60 17.32
C GLY A 535 29.20 -16.33 16.70
N HIS A 536 28.81 -16.03 15.46
CA HIS A 536 27.60 -16.59 14.83
C HIS A 536 27.83 -16.87 13.33
N GLN A 537 28.52 -17.97 13.03
CA GLN A 537 28.88 -18.38 11.65
C GLN A 537 27.67 -18.59 10.72
N ALA A 538 26.49 -18.89 11.29
CA ALA A 538 25.26 -19.09 10.54
C ALA A 538 24.65 -17.77 10.02
N VAL A 539 25.09 -16.60 10.51
CA VAL A 539 24.59 -15.29 10.07
C VAL A 539 25.70 -14.58 9.30
N VAL A 540 25.46 -14.35 8.01
CA VAL A 540 26.45 -13.80 7.09
C VAL A 540 25.95 -12.48 6.52
N VAL A 541 26.76 -11.44 6.65
CA VAL A 541 26.54 -10.13 6.02
C VAL A 541 27.28 -10.11 4.69
N TYR A 542 26.56 -9.85 3.60
CA TYR A 542 27.12 -9.62 2.28
C TYR A 542 27.15 -8.13 2.03
N THR A 543 28.33 -7.56 1.78
CA THR A 543 28.47 -6.13 1.44
C THR A 543 28.89 -5.99 -0.02
N TYR A 544 27.98 -5.51 -0.85
CA TYR A 544 28.29 -5.09 -2.21
C TYR A 544 28.71 -3.62 -2.21
N ARG A 545 29.83 -3.32 -2.87
CA ARG A 545 30.35 -1.96 -3.02
C ARG A 545 30.38 -1.59 -4.50
N SER A 546 29.92 -0.39 -4.80
CA SER A 546 30.02 0.25 -6.11
C SER A 546 30.56 1.66 -5.94
N GLU A 547 30.89 2.33 -7.05
CA GLU A 547 31.40 3.71 -7.02
C GLU A 547 30.41 4.71 -6.38
N ALA A 548 29.11 4.46 -6.51
CA ALA A 548 28.06 5.39 -6.08
C ALA A 548 27.32 4.98 -4.80
N ARG A 549 27.37 3.69 -4.43
CA ARG A 549 26.63 3.17 -3.26
C ARG A 549 27.26 1.93 -2.66
N ILE A 550 26.97 1.70 -1.38
CA ILE A 550 27.19 0.45 -0.67
C ILE A 550 25.83 -0.16 -0.34
N SER A 551 25.70 -1.47 -0.50
CA SER A 551 24.48 -2.21 -0.18
C SER A 551 24.83 -3.46 0.60
N SER A 552 24.15 -3.67 1.72
CA SER A 552 24.40 -4.79 2.62
C SER A 552 23.17 -5.67 2.74
N VAL A 553 23.36 -6.99 2.72
CA VAL A 553 22.30 -8.00 2.89
C VAL A 553 22.71 -8.94 4.01
N ILE A 554 21.80 -9.20 4.95
CA ILE A 554 22.00 -10.21 5.99
C ILE A 554 21.33 -11.49 5.54
N SER A 555 22.10 -12.58 5.50
CA SER A 555 21.60 -13.94 5.30
C SER A 555 21.65 -14.67 6.62
N ASN A 556 20.48 -15.06 7.13
CA ASN A 556 20.38 -15.92 8.28
C ASN A 556 20.21 -17.38 7.83
N LYS A 557 21.26 -18.18 7.94
CA LYS A 557 21.24 -19.62 7.62
C LYS A 557 20.85 -20.48 8.81
N SER A 558 20.63 -19.87 9.98
CA SER A 558 20.21 -20.59 11.17
C SER A 558 18.71 -20.92 11.13
N ASN A 559 18.30 -21.79 12.05
CA ASN A 559 16.91 -22.17 12.24
C ASN A 559 16.16 -21.23 13.21
N GLN A 560 16.79 -20.15 13.66
CA GLN A 560 16.19 -19.20 14.58
C GLN A 560 16.20 -17.80 13.99
N LYS A 561 15.20 -16.99 14.35
CA LYS A 561 15.23 -15.55 14.12
C LYS A 561 16.42 -14.94 14.86
N VAL A 562 17.09 -13.98 14.23
CA VAL A 562 18.21 -13.24 14.83
C VAL A 562 17.93 -11.74 14.74
N ILE A 563 18.33 -10.99 15.76
CA ILE A 563 18.29 -9.52 15.72
C ILE A 563 19.72 -9.03 15.56
N VAL A 564 20.01 -8.42 14.42
CA VAL A 564 21.34 -7.87 14.11
C VAL A 564 21.32 -6.38 14.40
N HIS A 565 22.06 -5.96 15.41
CA HIS A 565 22.36 -4.56 15.67
C HIS A 565 23.42 -4.06 14.70
N VAL A 566 23.15 -2.94 14.04
CA VAL A 566 23.98 -2.32 13.01
C VAL A 566 24.34 -0.92 13.50
N ASN A 567 25.64 -0.65 13.62
CA ASN A 567 26.16 0.66 14.01
C ASN A 567 27.03 1.24 12.90
N ASN A 568 26.60 2.37 12.34
CA ASN A 568 27.29 3.16 11.32
C ASN A 568 27.85 4.50 11.83
N GLU A 569 27.89 4.78 13.15
CA GLU A 569 28.23 6.10 13.72
C GLU A 569 29.62 6.62 13.31
N GLN A 570 30.54 5.71 13.01
CA GLN A 570 31.89 6.07 12.56
C GLN A 570 31.95 6.44 11.07
N SER A 571 30.84 6.30 10.34
CA SER A 571 30.75 6.69 8.94
C SER A 571 30.70 8.22 8.80
N LYS A 572 31.45 8.78 7.85
CA LYS A 572 31.48 10.21 7.58
C LYS A 572 30.94 10.49 6.18
N ASN A 573 30.21 11.61 6.04
CA ASN A 573 29.57 12.02 4.79
C ASN A 573 28.70 10.90 4.17
N CYS A 574 27.99 10.14 5.00
CA CYS A 574 27.12 9.03 4.60
C CYS A 574 25.66 9.31 4.93
N THR A 575 24.75 8.87 4.06
CA THR A 575 23.32 8.78 4.33
C THR A 575 22.89 7.32 4.21
N SER A 576 22.11 6.86 5.20
CA SER A 576 21.54 5.51 5.21
C SER A 576 20.08 5.53 4.73
N SER A 577 19.70 4.48 4.02
CA SER A 577 18.30 4.20 3.65
C SER A 577 17.41 3.98 4.86
N ARG A 578 17.98 3.60 6.02
CA ARG A 578 17.24 3.43 7.28
C ARG A 578 16.99 4.75 8.01
N GLY A 579 17.56 5.86 7.55
CA GLY A 579 17.44 7.17 8.19
C GLY A 579 18.11 7.30 9.57
N MET A 580 18.74 6.23 10.07
CA MET A 580 19.40 6.15 11.36
C MET A 580 20.83 5.63 11.22
N ASN A 581 21.73 6.10 12.08
CA ASN A 581 23.12 5.60 12.14
C ASN A 581 23.22 4.29 12.92
N VAL A 582 22.35 4.09 13.92
CA VAL A 582 22.29 2.88 14.73
C VAL A 582 20.86 2.34 14.71
N PHE A 583 20.72 1.06 14.40
CA PHE A 583 19.41 0.41 14.34
C PHE A 583 19.56 -1.11 14.49
N ALA A 584 18.43 -1.80 14.67
CA ALA A 584 18.37 -3.25 14.71
C ALA A 584 17.59 -3.77 13.51
N VAL A 585 18.07 -4.85 12.91
CA VAL A 585 17.38 -5.58 11.84
C VAL A 585 17.04 -6.96 12.39
N GLU A 586 15.76 -7.19 12.57
CA GLU A 586 15.24 -8.53 12.81
C GLU A 586 15.34 -9.34 11.52
N VAL A 587 15.93 -10.55 11.54
CA VAL A 587 16.08 -11.42 10.37
C VAL A 587 15.51 -12.81 10.68
N PRO A 588 14.38 -13.21 10.05
CA PRO A 588 13.79 -14.52 10.26
C PRO A 588 14.74 -15.69 9.94
N ALA A 589 14.42 -16.87 10.46
CA ALA A 589 15.19 -18.08 10.21
C ALA A 589 15.20 -18.42 8.71
N ARG A 590 16.36 -18.86 8.18
CA ARG A 590 16.53 -19.28 6.79
C ARG A 590 16.16 -18.23 5.72
N THR A 591 16.09 -16.95 6.09
CA THR A 591 15.79 -15.86 5.15
C THR A 591 17.01 -14.98 4.87
N LYS A 592 16.84 -14.10 3.88
CA LYS A 592 17.80 -13.09 3.48
C LYS A 592 17.06 -11.77 3.41
N MET A 593 17.63 -10.72 3.97
CA MET A 593 17.02 -9.40 3.92
C MET A 593 18.03 -8.31 3.65
N VAL A 594 17.57 -7.30 2.91
CA VAL A 594 18.31 -6.08 2.70
C VAL A 594 18.49 -5.39 4.05
N CYS A 595 19.74 -5.25 4.47
CA CYS A 595 20.10 -4.61 5.72
C CYS A 595 19.99 -3.10 5.58
N GLN A 596 20.76 -2.53 4.65
CA GLN A 596 20.80 -1.09 4.38
C GLN A 596 21.44 -0.80 3.04
N HIS A 597 21.10 0.37 2.50
CA HIS A 597 21.87 1.04 1.47
C HIS A 597 22.51 2.30 2.04
N ILE A 598 23.74 2.58 1.61
CA ILE A 598 24.50 3.75 2.00
C ILE A 598 24.96 4.48 0.74
N MET A 599 24.80 5.80 0.75
CA MET A 599 25.30 6.71 -0.27
C MET A 599 26.03 7.88 0.37
N PRO A 600 26.91 8.59 -0.37
CA PRO A 600 27.46 9.84 0.11
C PRO A 600 26.36 10.90 0.28
N THR A 601 26.41 11.65 1.39
CA THR A 601 25.52 12.80 1.62
C THR A 601 25.86 13.93 0.65
N ASN A 602 27.15 14.16 0.42
CA ASN A 602 27.68 15.08 -0.57
C ASN A 602 28.70 14.36 -1.47
N GLU A 603 28.32 14.12 -2.72
CA GLU A 603 29.16 13.46 -3.73
C GLU A 603 30.46 14.22 -4.05
N LYS A 604 30.53 15.53 -3.75
CA LYS A 604 31.71 16.36 -3.98
C LYS A 604 32.77 16.23 -2.88
N GLN A 605 32.42 15.59 -1.76
CA GLN A 605 33.32 15.40 -0.62
C GLN A 605 33.69 13.92 -0.51
N GLU A 606 34.85 13.66 0.07
CA GLU A 606 35.25 12.29 0.44
C GLU A 606 34.26 11.72 1.46
N TRP A 607 34.02 10.41 1.42
CA TRP A 607 33.13 9.72 2.34
C TRP A 607 33.75 8.43 2.86
N SER A 608 33.48 8.10 4.11
CA SER A 608 33.95 6.87 4.72
C SER A 608 32.78 6.11 5.31
N TYR A 609 32.72 4.83 4.99
CA TYR A 609 31.74 3.91 5.55
C TYR A 609 32.43 3.05 6.59
N SER A 610 31.94 3.08 7.83
CA SER A 610 32.38 2.19 8.90
C SER A 610 31.16 1.62 9.58
N CYS A 611 30.98 0.31 9.45
CA CYS A 611 29.86 -0.41 10.02
C CYS A 611 30.35 -1.53 10.95
N VAL A 612 29.69 -1.65 12.10
CA VAL A 612 29.89 -2.70 13.08
C VAL A 612 28.57 -3.42 13.28
N GLU A 613 28.55 -4.72 12.95
CA GLU A 613 27.40 -5.59 13.15
C GLU A 613 27.59 -6.53 14.36
N SER A 614 26.56 -6.67 15.17
CA SER A 614 26.55 -7.59 16.31
C SER A 614 25.15 -8.16 16.52
N ILE A 615 25.04 -9.42 16.96
CA ILE A 615 23.75 -10.00 17.31
C ILE A 615 23.34 -9.55 18.71
N VAL A 616 22.10 -9.09 18.84
CA VAL A 616 21.46 -8.82 20.13
C VAL A 616 20.98 -10.17 20.67
N MET A 617 21.51 -10.56 21.83
CA MET A 617 21.17 -11.80 22.52
C MET A 617 19.85 -11.73 23.27
#